data_AF-A0A7G9T991-F1
#
_entry.id   AF-A0A7G9T991-F1
#
_cell.length_a   1.000
_cell.length_b   1.000
_cell.length_c   1.000
_cell.angle_alpha   90.00
_cell.angle_beta   90.00
_cell.angle_gamma   90.00
#
_symmetry.space_group_name_H-M   'P 1'
#
loop_
_entity.id
_entity.type
_entity.pdbx_description
1 polymer ?
#
loop_
_entity_poly.entity_id
_entity_poly.type
_entity_poly.pdbx_seq_one_letter_code
_entity_poly.pdbx_strand_id
1 'polypeptide(L)'
;MCLEEREGRLHLLHRRREWGSQRILEEKVYDLELPAARSRVLKQGGEGPDFWAYVDDGRRLHYVSYWLPNKIRLMRVPREALAAFEVLSPHYARVGTRLYCRGAWVPEADADRFQLIPETRFAHDGERVYAFTITEGLDVLEVADGPPYFLPRCEHFADQRDFYWQSSWTRRIERVSGATPVDAYEKKISLLAVLWHDTEPRDEAEALARDALLDDVHTIADLFRLALPDARAAWARAPQATGSPSWGGSEGQADIGQTPAQPLARDHEDDRVAIPVLHRGGKA
;
A
#
# COMPACT_ATOMS: atom_id res chain seq x y z
N MET A 1 14.61 -11.68 6.86
CA MET A 1 14.94 -11.35 8.27
C MET A 1 14.43 -12.47 9.17
N CYS A 2 14.81 -12.50 10.44
CA CYS A 2 14.29 -13.49 11.39
C CYS A 2 14.35 -12.99 12.84
N LEU A 3 13.57 -13.62 13.72
CA LEU A 3 13.70 -13.47 15.17
C LEU A 3 14.72 -14.47 15.71
N GLU A 4 15.62 -14.03 16.57
CA GLU A 4 16.63 -14.87 17.22
C GLU A 4 16.81 -14.46 18.68
N GLU A 5 17.03 -15.44 19.56
CA GLU A 5 17.43 -15.17 20.94
C GLU A 5 18.93 -14.84 21.00
N ARG A 6 19.27 -13.75 21.68
CA ARG A 6 20.66 -13.41 22.07
C ARG A 6 20.65 -12.84 23.48
N GLU A 7 21.54 -13.34 24.32
CA GLU A 7 21.71 -12.86 25.71
C GLU A 7 20.38 -12.86 26.51
N GLY A 8 19.52 -13.87 26.27
CA GLY A 8 18.22 -14.00 26.93
C GLY A 8 17.13 -13.04 26.43
N ARG A 9 17.38 -12.29 25.35
CA ARG A 9 16.42 -11.36 24.72
C ARG A 9 16.13 -11.72 23.27
N LEU A 10 14.91 -11.43 22.82
CA LEU A 10 14.58 -11.54 21.40
C LEU A 10 15.10 -10.34 20.61
N HIS A 11 15.72 -10.66 19.49
CA HIS A 11 16.23 -9.69 18.54
C HIS A 11 15.62 -9.93 17.16
N LEU A 12 15.38 -8.86 16.40
CA LEU A 12 15.11 -8.92 14.98
C LEU A 12 16.43 -8.78 14.22
N LEU A 13 16.72 -9.74 13.34
CA LEU A 13 17.98 -9.80 12.59
C LEU A 13 17.74 -9.56 11.11
N HIS A 14 18.50 -8.61 10.57
CA HIS A 14 18.60 -8.36 9.15
C HIS A 14 19.98 -8.78 8.63
N ARG A 15 20.00 -9.90 7.92
CA ARG A 15 21.21 -10.48 7.33
C ARG A 15 21.18 -10.27 5.82
N ARG A 16 22.15 -9.53 5.28
CA ARG A 16 22.40 -9.48 3.84
C ARG A 16 23.42 -10.55 3.49
N ARG A 17 23.08 -11.38 2.50
CA ARG A 17 23.92 -12.48 2.04
C ARG A 17 24.56 -12.15 0.71
N GLU A 18 25.71 -12.75 0.47
CA GLU A 18 26.31 -12.78 -0.85
C GLU A 18 25.42 -13.57 -1.81
N TRP A 19 25.26 -13.08 -3.04
CA TRP A 19 24.40 -13.70 -4.04
C TRP A 19 24.83 -15.16 -4.30
N GLY A 20 23.89 -16.09 -4.27
CA GLY A 20 24.15 -17.52 -4.50
C GLY A 20 24.94 -18.23 -3.37
N SER A 21 25.09 -17.60 -2.20
CA SER A 21 25.92 -18.09 -1.10
C SER A 21 25.19 -18.01 0.25
N GLN A 22 25.61 -18.85 1.21
CA GLN A 22 25.17 -18.77 2.60
C GLN A 22 25.99 -17.73 3.41
N ARG A 23 27.03 -17.16 2.80
CA ARG A 23 27.91 -16.18 3.44
C ARG A 23 27.14 -14.90 3.77
N ILE A 24 27.15 -14.53 5.05
CA ILE A 24 26.59 -13.26 5.54
C ILE A 24 27.64 -12.17 5.30
N LEU A 25 27.26 -11.14 4.53
CA LEU A 25 28.09 -9.95 4.28
C LEU A 25 27.86 -8.87 5.34
N GLU A 26 26.63 -8.76 5.83
CA GLU A 26 26.22 -7.75 6.79
C GLU A 26 25.11 -8.31 7.68
N GLU A 27 25.19 -8.03 8.98
CA GLU A 27 24.14 -8.34 9.95
C GLU A 27 23.81 -7.07 10.73
N LYS A 28 22.56 -6.62 10.65
CA LYS A 28 21.99 -5.62 11.56
C LYS A 28 21.13 -6.33 12.59
N VAL A 29 21.33 -5.99 13.85
CA VAL A 29 20.65 -6.60 15.00
C VAL A 29 19.84 -5.52 15.68
N TYR A 30 18.55 -5.77 15.92
CA TYR A 30 17.64 -4.88 16.62
C TYR A 30 17.16 -5.57 17.89
N ASP A 31 17.56 -5.08 19.07
CA ASP A 31 17.03 -5.55 20.36
C ASP A 31 15.56 -5.12 20.47
N LEU A 32 14.67 -6.08 20.71
CA LEU A 32 13.24 -5.83 20.87
C LEU A 32 12.85 -5.59 22.34
N GLU A 33 13.82 -5.68 23.25
CA GLU A 33 13.67 -5.56 24.70
C GLU A 33 12.71 -6.60 25.32
N LEU A 34 12.42 -7.68 24.59
CA LEU A 34 11.56 -8.76 25.05
C LEU A 34 12.39 -9.91 25.63
N PRO A 35 12.06 -10.42 26.83
CA PRO A 35 12.74 -11.58 27.40
C PRO A 35 12.40 -12.85 26.61
N ALA A 36 13.41 -13.50 26.02
CA ALA A 36 13.23 -14.68 25.16
C ALA A 36 12.55 -15.84 25.91
N ALA A 37 12.97 -16.09 27.16
CA ALA A 37 12.44 -17.17 27.99
C ALA A 37 10.92 -17.11 28.27
N ARG A 38 10.29 -15.94 28.10
CA ARG A 38 8.84 -15.75 28.28
C ARG A 38 8.11 -15.44 26.98
N SER A 39 8.86 -15.21 25.92
CA SER A 39 8.31 -14.77 24.65
C SER A 39 8.03 -15.95 23.74
N ARG A 40 6.89 -15.91 23.07
CA ARG A 40 6.45 -16.92 22.10
C ARG A 40 6.00 -16.22 20.83
N VAL A 41 6.60 -16.63 19.71
CA VAL A 41 6.12 -16.23 18.39
C VAL A 41 4.81 -16.97 18.11
N LEU A 42 3.71 -16.23 17.99
CA LEU A 42 2.38 -16.81 17.69
C LEU A 42 2.22 -17.09 16.20
N LYS A 43 2.68 -16.14 15.37
CA LYS A 43 2.66 -16.23 13.91
C LYS A 43 3.77 -15.34 13.36
N GLN A 44 4.36 -15.76 12.24
CA GLN A 44 5.32 -14.94 11.49
C GLN A 44 5.28 -15.30 10.01
N GLY A 45 5.81 -14.42 9.18
CA GLY A 45 5.96 -14.63 7.75
C GLY A 45 6.75 -13.51 7.08
N GLY A 46 6.82 -13.58 5.75
CA GLY A 46 7.59 -12.64 4.95
C GLY A 46 9.10 -12.93 4.95
N GLU A 47 9.78 -12.39 3.95
CA GLU A 47 11.22 -12.49 3.78
C GLU A 47 11.84 -11.09 3.71
N GLY A 48 13.16 -11.00 3.94
CA GLY A 48 13.84 -9.71 3.83
C GLY A 48 13.17 -8.61 4.68
N PRO A 49 13.02 -7.38 4.14
CA PRO A 49 12.29 -6.27 4.75
C PRO A 49 10.80 -6.52 5.02
N ASP A 50 10.16 -7.46 4.32
CA ASP A 50 8.73 -7.76 4.47
C ASP A 50 8.43 -8.71 5.62
N PHE A 51 9.44 -9.05 6.42
CA PHE A 51 9.26 -9.84 7.63
C PHE A 51 8.26 -9.18 8.60
N TRP A 52 7.38 -10.01 9.14
CA TRP A 52 6.43 -9.65 10.18
C TRP A 52 6.28 -10.81 11.18
N ALA A 53 6.00 -10.47 12.43
CA ALA A 53 5.66 -11.44 13.46
C ALA A 53 4.72 -10.88 14.51
N TYR A 54 3.89 -11.75 15.09
CA TYR A 54 3.15 -11.48 16.31
C TYR A 54 3.81 -12.26 17.46
N VAL A 55 4.23 -11.54 18.50
CA VAL A 55 4.99 -12.08 19.63
C VAL A 55 4.23 -11.83 20.93
N ASP A 56 3.94 -12.90 21.66
CA ASP A 56 3.39 -12.88 23.01
C ASP A 56 4.54 -12.93 24.02
N ASP A 57 4.77 -11.88 24.81
CA ASP A 57 5.84 -11.83 25.82
C ASP A 57 5.47 -12.48 27.18
N GLY A 58 4.32 -13.15 27.23
CA GLY A 58 3.71 -13.72 28.43
C GLY A 58 2.81 -12.76 29.21
N ARG A 59 2.82 -11.46 28.89
CA ARG A 59 1.97 -10.42 29.49
C ARG A 59 1.18 -9.65 28.43
N ARG A 60 1.79 -9.39 27.28
CA ARG A 60 1.34 -8.49 26.23
C ARG A 60 1.62 -9.10 24.86
N LEU A 61 0.81 -8.70 23.89
CA LEU A 61 0.99 -9.05 22.49
C LEU A 61 1.71 -7.91 21.77
N HIS A 62 2.63 -8.25 20.87
CA HIS A 62 3.42 -7.32 20.10
C HIS A 62 3.38 -7.67 18.61
N TYR A 63 3.36 -6.65 17.77
CA TYR A 63 3.63 -6.78 16.34
C TYR A 63 5.07 -6.35 16.05
N VAL A 64 5.83 -7.18 15.35
CA VAL A 64 7.24 -6.96 15.01
C VAL A 64 7.35 -6.86 13.50
N SER A 65 8.04 -5.84 12.99
CA SER A 65 8.32 -5.68 11.56
C SER A 65 9.46 -4.70 11.34
N TYR A 66 10.25 -4.93 10.28
CA TYR A 66 11.33 -4.02 9.90
C TYR A 66 10.88 -2.59 9.68
N TRP A 67 9.65 -2.42 9.20
CA TRP A 67 9.11 -1.14 8.78
C TRP A 67 8.57 -0.28 9.94
N LEU A 68 8.61 -0.77 11.17
CA LEU A 68 8.30 0.03 12.37
C LEU A 68 9.57 0.81 12.79
N PRO A 69 9.52 2.08 13.25
CA PRO A 69 10.66 2.83 13.77
C PRO A 69 11.43 2.03 14.83
N ASN A 70 10.70 1.46 15.79
CA ASN A 70 11.30 0.67 16.88
C ASN A 70 11.33 -0.84 16.57
N LYS A 71 10.97 -1.25 15.35
CA LYS A 71 10.86 -2.65 14.92
C LYS A 71 9.81 -3.49 15.66
N ILE A 72 9.20 -2.95 16.71
CA ILE A 72 8.17 -3.58 17.52
C ILE A 72 7.10 -2.55 17.92
N ARG A 73 5.85 -3.01 18.03
CA ARG A 73 4.71 -2.24 18.52
C ARG A 73 3.89 -3.08 19.49
N LEU A 74 3.65 -2.53 20.67
CA LEU A 74 2.74 -3.11 21.67
C LEU A 74 1.29 -3.03 21.19
N MET A 75 0.63 -4.18 21.12
CA MET A 75 -0.81 -4.27 20.91
C MET A 75 -1.53 -4.16 22.26
N ARG A 76 -2.31 -3.08 22.43
CA ARG A 76 -3.11 -2.84 23.64
C ARG A 76 -4.34 -3.74 23.63
N VAL A 77 -4.17 -4.96 24.11
CA VAL A 77 -5.17 -6.02 24.14
C VAL A 77 -5.23 -6.63 25.55
N PRO A 78 -6.42 -6.79 26.17
CA PRO A 78 -6.55 -7.52 27.42
C PRO A 78 -6.07 -8.98 27.28
N ARG A 79 -5.41 -9.52 28.31
CA ARG A 79 -4.77 -10.86 28.20
C ARG A 79 -5.79 -11.95 27.92
N GLU A 80 -6.93 -11.88 28.59
CA GLU A 80 -8.07 -12.78 28.45
C GLU A 80 -8.67 -12.78 27.04
N ALA A 81 -8.52 -11.68 26.29
CA ALA A 81 -9.04 -11.57 24.93
C ALA A 81 -8.14 -12.26 23.89
N LEU A 82 -6.88 -12.59 24.23
CA LEU A 82 -5.95 -13.24 23.29
C LEU A 82 -6.39 -14.64 22.85
N ALA A 83 -7.32 -15.27 23.56
CA ALA A 83 -7.94 -16.51 23.11
C ALA A 83 -8.69 -16.35 21.76
N ALA A 84 -9.11 -15.12 21.42
CA ALA A 84 -9.76 -14.76 20.17
C ALA A 84 -8.82 -14.03 19.19
N PHE A 85 -7.50 -14.17 19.35
CA PHE A 85 -6.53 -13.57 18.43
C PHE A 85 -6.47 -14.33 17.10
N GLU A 86 -6.59 -13.58 16.01
CA GLU A 86 -6.62 -14.08 14.65
C GLU A 86 -5.76 -13.19 13.75
N VAL A 87 -4.91 -13.81 12.92
CA VAL A 87 -4.13 -13.10 11.91
C VAL A 87 -4.88 -13.16 10.58
N LEU A 88 -5.30 -12.01 10.07
CA LEU A 88 -6.05 -11.90 8.81
C LEU A 88 -5.09 -11.79 7.62
N SER A 89 -4.01 -11.03 7.78
CA SER A 89 -2.96 -10.85 6.78
C SER A 89 -1.63 -10.47 7.46
N PRO A 90 -0.52 -10.33 6.71
CA PRO A 90 0.72 -9.76 7.23
C PRO A 90 0.54 -8.45 7.99
N HIS A 91 -0.44 -7.64 7.59
CA HIS A 91 -0.65 -6.30 8.12
C HIS A 91 -1.86 -6.19 9.04
N TYR A 92 -2.83 -7.11 8.95
CA TYR A 92 -4.06 -7.03 9.73
C TYR A 92 -4.24 -8.23 10.66
N ALA A 93 -4.71 -7.95 11.87
CA ALA A 93 -5.14 -8.95 12.84
C ALA A 93 -6.42 -8.51 13.54
N ARG A 94 -7.14 -9.48 14.07
CA ARG A 94 -8.36 -9.29 14.85
C ARG A 94 -8.16 -9.88 16.25
N VAL A 95 -8.72 -9.21 17.26
CA VAL A 95 -8.92 -9.78 18.59
C VAL A 95 -10.34 -9.50 19.04
N GLY A 96 -11.19 -10.54 19.03
CA GLY A 96 -12.62 -10.37 19.24
C GLY A 96 -13.21 -9.39 18.22
N THR A 97 -13.85 -8.32 18.68
CA THR A 97 -14.45 -7.29 17.82
C THR A 97 -13.50 -6.14 17.44
N ARG A 98 -12.21 -6.24 17.80
CA ARG A 98 -11.22 -5.18 17.51
C ARG A 98 -10.29 -5.58 16.39
N LEU A 99 -10.13 -4.67 15.43
CA LEU A 99 -9.14 -4.78 14.36
C LEU A 99 -7.86 -4.03 14.69
N TYR A 100 -6.76 -4.57 14.21
CA TYR A 100 -5.43 -4.01 14.36
C TYR A 100 -4.72 -4.00 13.00
N CYS A 101 -4.18 -2.86 12.61
CA CYS A 101 -3.27 -2.72 11.47
C CYS A 101 -1.85 -2.55 12.00
N ARG A 102 -0.95 -3.50 11.68
CA ARG A 102 0.46 -3.48 12.08
C ARG A 102 0.63 -3.23 13.58
N GLY A 103 -0.23 -3.87 14.36
CA GLY A 103 -0.29 -3.77 15.82
C GLY A 103 -0.93 -2.50 16.39
N ALA A 104 -1.32 -1.51 15.58
CA ALA A 104 -2.12 -0.38 16.03
C ALA A 104 -3.62 -0.71 15.94
N TRP A 105 -4.37 -0.36 16.99
CA TRP A 105 -5.83 -0.50 16.98
C TRP A 105 -6.44 0.43 15.92
N VAL A 106 -7.37 -0.11 15.14
CA VAL A 106 -8.17 0.65 14.17
C VAL A 106 -9.51 1.00 14.84
N PRO A 107 -9.71 2.25 15.27
CA PRO A 107 -10.98 2.65 15.87
C PRO A 107 -12.10 2.57 14.83
N GLU A 108 -13.30 2.25 15.30
CA GLU A 108 -14.55 2.26 14.50
C GLU A 108 -14.63 1.28 13.32
N ALA A 109 -13.59 0.50 13.06
CA ALA A 109 -13.65 -0.53 12.04
C ALA A 109 -14.61 -1.65 12.43
N ASP A 110 -15.50 -1.99 11.52
CA ASP A 110 -16.43 -3.12 11.70
C ASP A 110 -15.69 -4.43 11.39
N ALA A 111 -15.27 -5.11 12.45
CA ALA A 111 -14.50 -6.35 12.38
C ALA A 111 -15.27 -7.53 11.77
N ASP A 112 -16.61 -7.48 11.73
CA ASP A 112 -17.44 -8.55 11.19
C ASP A 112 -17.66 -8.38 9.69
N ARG A 113 -17.61 -7.14 9.19
CA ARG A 113 -17.72 -6.81 7.76
C ARG A 113 -16.39 -6.61 7.05
N PHE A 114 -15.28 -6.63 7.79
CA PHE A 114 -13.96 -6.34 7.27
C PHE A 114 -13.48 -7.35 6.21
N GLN A 115 -13.04 -6.82 5.08
CA GLN A 115 -12.57 -7.58 3.92
C GLN A 115 -11.25 -7.00 3.43
N LEU A 116 -10.30 -7.89 3.16
CA LEU A 116 -9.02 -7.55 2.53
C LEU A 116 -9.22 -7.47 1.02
N ILE A 117 -8.61 -6.49 0.36
CA ILE A 117 -8.53 -6.46 -1.10
C ILE A 117 -7.25 -7.18 -1.52
N PRO A 118 -7.36 -8.34 -2.19
CA PRO A 118 -6.20 -9.14 -2.55
C PRO A 118 -5.16 -8.34 -3.33
N GLU A 119 -3.88 -8.58 -3.04
CA GLU A 119 -2.74 -8.04 -3.79
C GLU A 119 -2.70 -6.50 -3.89
N THR A 120 -3.38 -5.83 -2.97
CA THR A 120 -3.30 -4.39 -2.77
C THR A 120 -3.05 -4.12 -1.29
N ARG A 121 -2.84 -2.84 -0.94
CA ARG A 121 -2.80 -2.38 0.45
C ARG A 121 -4.14 -1.97 1.04
N PHE A 122 -5.23 -2.19 0.28
CA PHE A 122 -6.57 -1.83 0.72
C PHE A 122 -7.26 -2.93 1.52
N ALA A 123 -8.14 -2.46 2.40
CA ALA A 123 -9.20 -3.25 3.02
C ALA A 123 -10.44 -2.38 3.15
N HIS A 124 -11.61 -2.96 3.40
CA HIS A 124 -12.83 -2.19 3.67
C HIS A 124 -13.78 -2.96 4.58
N ASP A 125 -14.71 -2.26 5.21
CA ASP A 125 -15.83 -2.85 5.94
C ASP A 125 -17.20 -2.50 5.33
N GLY A 126 -17.17 -1.83 4.18
CA GLY A 126 -18.36 -1.40 3.43
C GLY A 126 -18.77 0.04 3.72
N GLU A 127 -18.32 0.64 4.82
CA GLU A 127 -18.52 2.07 5.11
C GLU A 127 -17.20 2.84 4.99
N ARG A 128 -16.08 2.16 5.21
CA ARG A 128 -14.74 2.73 5.16
C ARG A 128 -13.80 1.89 4.33
N VAL A 129 -12.89 2.58 3.66
CA VAL A 129 -11.71 2.01 3.02
C VAL A 129 -10.49 2.36 3.86
N TYR A 130 -9.67 1.34 4.09
CA TYR A 130 -8.45 1.38 4.87
C TYR A 130 -7.27 1.15 3.95
N ALA A 131 -6.27 2.02 4.00
CA ALA A 131 -5.05 1.87 3.22
C ALA A 131 -3.84 1.91 4.15
N PHE A 132 -3.17 0.77 4.33
CA PHE A 132 -1.95 0.78 5.14
C PHE A 132 -0.79 1.41 4.36
N THR A 133 0.14 1.99 5.09
CA THR A 133 1.33 2.62 4.51
C THR A 133 2.57 1.84 4.95
N ILE A 134 3.63 1.90 4.16
CA ILE A 134 4.90 1.21 4.46
C ILE A 134 5.50 1.72 5.78
N THR A 135 5.24 2.95 6.19
CA THR A 135 5.86 3.58 7.38
C THR A 135 4.90 3.73 8.55
N GLU A 136 4.04 2.73 8.75
CA GLU A 136 3.17 2.49 9.92
C GLU A 136 1.83 3.20 10.00
N GLY A 137 1.55 4.12 9.09
CA GLY A 137 0.25 4.78 9.02
C GLY A 137 -0.83 3.85 8.48
N LEU A 138 -2.06 4.13 8.88
CA LEU A 138 -3.28 3.65 8.27
C LEU A 138 -4.05 4.91 7.87
N ASP A 139 -4.37 5.07 6.60
CA ASP A 139 -5.33 6.09 6.20
C ASP A 139 -6.71 5.47 6.04
N VAL A 140 -7.72 6.26 6.35
CA VAL A 140 -9.12 5.82 6.41
C VAL A 140 -9.98 6.83 5.67
N LEU A 141 -10.78 6.33 4.73
CA LEU A 141 -11.76 7.13 4.00
C LEU A 141 -13.15 6.53 4.18
N GLU A 142 -14.11 7.36 4.61
CA GLU A 142 -15.53 7.02 4.54
C GLU A 142 -16.02 7.13 3.10
N VAL A 143 -16.63 6.05 2.59
CA VAL A 143 -17.10 5.98 1.20
C VAL A 143 -18.55 6.43 1.07
N ALA A 144 -18.98 6.65 -0.17
CA ALA A 144 -20.37 6.86 -0.52
C ALA A 144 -21.25 5.64 -0.20
N ASP A 145 -22.57 5.84 -0.15
CA ASP A 145 -23.52 4.74 -0.11
C ASP A 145 -23.31 3.80 -1.31
N GLY A 146 -23.20 2.50 -1.04
CA GLY A 146 -22.90 1.48 -2.04
C GLY A 146 -21.49 0.91 -1.92
N PRO A 147 -21.15 -0.13 -2.71
CA PRO A 147 -19.85 -0.78 -2.60
C PRO A 147 -18.74 0.08 -3.21
N PRO A 148 -17.55 0.15 -2.59
CA PRO A 148 -16.34 0.59 -3.26
C PRO A 148 -15.89 -0.43 -4.31
N TYR A 149 -15.24 0.06 -5.36
CA TYR A 149 -14.74 -0.70 -6.50
C TYR A 149 -13.23 -0.54 -6.58
N PHE A 150 -12.48 -1.64 -6.46
CA PHE A 150 -11.02 -1.61 -6.43
C PHE A 150 -10.46 -2.10 -7.76
N LEU A 151 -9.46 -1.40 -8.30
CA LEU A 151 -8.67 -1.95 -9.40
C LEU A 151 -7.74 -3.04 -8.86
N PRO A 152 -7.65 -4.20 -9.53
CA PRO A 152 -6.77 -5.27 -9.10
C PRO A 152 -5.30 -4.84 -9.24
N ARG A 153 -4.47 -5.18 -8.24
CA ARG A 153 -3.03 -4.87 -8.18
C ARG A 153 -2.67 -3.39 -8.27
N CYS A 154 -3.66 -2.51 -8.22
CA CYS A 154 -3.48 -1.08 -8.38
C CYS A 154 -3.91 -0.35 -7.13
N GLU A 155 -3.31 0.82 -6.97
CA GLU A 155 -3.48 1.63 -5.77
C GLU A 155 -4.63 2.62 -5.90
N HIS A 156 -5.62 2.20 -6.69
CA HIS A 156 -6.76 2.96 -7.12
C HIS A 156 -8.05 2.22 -6.75
N PHE A 157 -9.00 2.97 -6.24
CA PHE A 157 -10.37 2.51 -6.06
C PHE A 157 -11.33 3.67 -6.35
N ALA A 158 -12.61 3.37 -6.40
CA ALA A 158 -13.63 4.35 -6.66
C ALA A 158 -14.92 3.97 -5.97
N ASP A 159 -15.77 4.95 -5.71
CA ASP A 159 -17.13 4.74 -5.21
C ASP A 159 -18.13 5.46 -6.13
N GLN A 160 -19.33 5.75 -5.63
CA GLN A 160 -20.35 6.48 -6.40
C GLN A 160 -20.06 7.98 -6.55
N ARG A 161 -19.18 8.54 -5.72
CA ARG A 161 -18.82 9.96 -5.71
C ARG A 161 -17.64 10.19 -6.65
N ASP A 162 -16.56 9.45 -6.48
CA ASP A 162 -15.26 9.79 -7.07
C ASP A 162 -14.30 8.61 -7.24
N PHE A 163 -13.15 8.92 -7.83
CA PHE A 163 -11.98 8.05 -7.88
C PHE A 163 -10.98 8.46 -6.80
N TYR A 164 -10.25 7.47 -6.31
CA TYR A 164 -9.30 7.62 -5.23
C TYR A 164 -8.02 6.87 -5.54
N TRP A 165 -6.92 7.41 -5.05
CA TRP A 165 -5.59 6.83 -5.14
C TRP A 165 -4.91 6.89 -3.78
N GLN A 166 -4.18 5.86 -3.37
CA GLN A 166 -3.29 6.01 -2.24
C GLN A 166 -1.91 6.51 -2.68
N SER A 167 -1.60 7.74 -2.32
CA SER A 167 -0.29 8.32 -2.55
C SER A 167 0.75 7.73 -1.60
N SER A 168 1.82 7.16 -2.18
CA SER A 168 2.99 6.72 -1.39
C SER A 168 3.77 7.89 -0.79
N TRP A 169 3.61 9.11 -1.34
CA TRP A 169 4.27 10.33 -0.87
C TRP A 169 3.56 10.93 0.34
N THR A 170 2.26 11.21 0.21
CA THR A 170 1.49 11.82 1.30
C THR A 170 1.03 10.78 2.32
N ARG A 171 1.08 9.49 1.96
CA ARG A 171 0.64 8.35 2.76
C ARG A 171 -0.87 8.40 3.02
N ARG A 172 -1.62 9.03 2.11
CA ARG A 172 -3.06 9.25 2.21
C ARG A 172 -3.81 8.74 1.00
N ILE A 173 -5.07 8.41 1.20
CA ILE A 173 -6.09 8.22 0.18
C ILE A 173 -6.48 9.61 -0.30
N GLU A 174 -6.22 9.88 -1.57
CA GLU A 174 -6.46 11.15 -2.22
C GLU A 174 -7.54 10.98 -3.27
N ARG A 175 -8.45 11.95 -3.34
CA ARG A 175 -9.40 12.04 -4.44
C ARG A 175 -8.63 12.44 -5.71
N VAL A 176 -8.87 11.71 -6.80
CA VAL A 176 -8.26 11.97 -8.11
C VAL A 176 -9.33 12.14 -9.18
N SER A 177 -9.01 12.91 -10.21
CA SER A 177 -9.91 13.06 -11.36
C SER A 177 -9.91 11.78 -12.19
N GLY A 178 -11.08 11.37 -12.69
CA GLY A 178 -11.17 10.30 -13.68
C GLY A 178 -10.43 10.61 -14.98
N ALA A 179 -10.19 11.89 -15.28
CA ALA A 179 -9.42 12.34 -16.44
C ALA A 179 -7.90 12.38 -16.21
N THR A 180 -7.43 12.04 -15.01
CA THR A 180 -5.99 11.94 -14.74
C THR A 180 -5.38 10.87 -15.65
N PRO A 181 -4.26 11.16 -16.34
CA PRO A 181 -3.56 10.18 -17.15
C PRO A 181 -3.11 9.00 -16.28
N VAL A 182 -3.37 7.78 -16.75
CA VAL A 182 -2.86 6.58 -16.09
C VAL A 182 -1.43 6.30 -16.54
N ASP A 183 -0.56 5.89 -15.62
CA ASP A 183 0.80 5.54 -15.98
C ASP A 183 0.88 4.15 -16.64
N ALA A 184 2.02 3.88 -17.30
CA ALA A 184 2.22 2.64 -18.04
C ALA A 184 2.32 1.39 -17.13
N TYR A 185 2.77 1.57 -15.88
CA TYR A 185 2.92 0.48 -14.92
C TYR A 185 1.57 0.04 -14.37
N GLU A 186 0.75 0.98 -13.89
CA GLU A 186 -0.60 0.72 -13.38
C GLU A 186 -1.50 0.09 -14.44
N LYS A 187 -1.39 0.61 -15.66
CA LYS A 187 -2.03 0.00 -16.82
C LYS A 187 -1.58 -1.45 -16.97
N LYS A 188 -0.27 -1.73 -17.08
CA LYS A 188 0.25 -3.09 -17.26
C LYS A 188 -0.23 -4.08 -16.18
N ILE A 189 -0.15 -3.70 -14.90
CA ILE A 189 -0.47 -4.62 -13.79
C ILE A 189 -1.97 -4.90 -13.65
N SER A 190 -2.83 -3.90 -13.83
CA SER A 190 -4.29 -4.10 -13.82
C SER A 190 -4.73 -5.02 -14.96
N LEU A 191 -4.12 -4.87 -16.12
CA LEU A 191 -4.45 -5.68 -17.29
C LEU A 191 -3.97 -7.13 -17.16
N LEU A 192 -2.79 -7.33 -16.58
CA LEU A 192 -2.30 -8.68 -16.26
C LEU A 192 -3.30 -9.43 -15.39
N ALA A 193 -3.89 -8.76 -14.41
CA ALA A 193 -4.92 -9.35 -13.57
C ALA A 193 -6.24 -9.60 -14.32
N VAL A 194 -6.71 -8.63 -15.11
CA VAL A 194 -8.05 -8.69 -15.71
C VAL A 194 -8.09 -9.51 -17.01
N LEU A 195 -7.14 -9.31 -17.92
CA LEU A 195 -7.17 -9.91 -19.27
C LEU A 195 -6.45 -11.25 -19.30
N TRP A 196 -5.37 -11.38 -18.54
CA TRP A 196 -4.50 -12.55 -18.61
C TRP A 196 -4.60 -13.43 -17.36
N HIS A 197 -5.43 -13.06 -16.37
CA HIS A 197 -5.60 -13.81 -15.12
C HIS A 197 -4.25 -14.20 -14.50
N ASP A 198 -3.32 -13.24 -14.47
CA ASP A 198 -1.96 -13.38 -13.94
C ASP A 198 -1.04 -14.35 -14.67
N THR A 199 -1.41 -14.73 -15.88
CA THR A 199 -0.53 -15.49 -16.77
C THR A 199 0.29 -14.50 -17.60
N GLU A 200 1.62 -14.62 -17.58
CA GLU A 200 2.46 -13.82 -18.47
C GLU A 200 2.09 -14.15 -19.95
N PRO A 201 1.61 -13.16 -20.72
CA PRO A 201 1.33 -13.37 -22.13
C PRO A 201 2.63 -13.63 -22.90
N ARG A 202 2.54 -14.35 -24.02
CA ARG A 202 3.66 -14.39 -24.97
C ARG A 202 3.84 -13.00 -25.60
N ASP A 203 5.07 -12.57 -25.82
CA ASP A 203 5.43 -11.22 -26.31
C ASP A 203 4.55 -10.74 -27.50
N GLU A 204 4.26 -11.59 -28.47
CA GLU A 204 3.43 -11.24 -29.64
C GLU A 204 1.94 -11.04 -29.30
N ALA A 205 1.40 -11.86 -28.39
CA ALA A 205 0.01 -11.75 -27.93
C ALA A 205 -0.16 -10.56 -26.97
N GLU A 206 0.88 -10.26 -26.17
CA GLU A 206 0.94 -9.02 -25.39
C GLU A 206 0.91 -7.82 -26.35
N ALA A 207 1.83 -7.75 -27.31
CA ALA A 207 1.94 -6.63 -28.24
C ALA A 207 0.64 -6.36 -29.01
N LEU A 208 -0.03 -7.42 -29.51
CA LEU A 208 -1.29 -7.28 -30.24
C LEU A 208 -2.43 -6.78 -29.34
N ALA A 209 -2.51 -7.27 -28.10
CA ALA A 209 -3.50 -6.80 -27.14
C ALA A 209 -3.19 -5.37 -26.66
N ARG A 210 -1.90 -4.98 -26.58
CA ARG A 210 -1.47 -3.60 -26.32
C ARG A 210 -1.99 -2.67 -27.41
N ASP A 211 -1.69 -2.95 -28.67
CA ASP A 211 -2.14 -2.13 -29.80
C ASP A 211 -3.68 -2.05 -29.89
N ALA A 212 -4.38 -3.16 -29.69
CA ALA A 212 -5.82 -3.23 -29.95
C ALA A 212 -6.72 -2.67 -28.83
N LEU A 213 -6.27 -2.74 -27.57
CA LEU A 213 -7.11 -2.45 -26.40
C LEU A 213 -6.50 -1.35 -25.53
N LEU A 214 -5.18 -1.25 -25.52
CA LEU A 214 -4.50 -0.40 -24.56
C LEU A 214 -4.24 0.98 -25.10
N ASP A 215 -4.03 1.16 -26.39
CA ASP A 215 -3.86 2.50 -26.95
C ASP A 215 -5.04 3.42 -26.60
N ASP A 216 -6.25 2.88 -26.41
CA ASP A 216 -7.43 3.66 -25.99
C ASP A 216 -7.54 3.91 -24.47
N VAL A 217 -6.72 3.25 -23.64
CA VAL A 217 -6.70 3.47 -22.18
C VAL A 217 -5.71 4.59 -21.85
N HIS A 218 -6.24 5.81 -21.71
CA HIS A 218 -5.43 6.99 -21.42
C HIS A 218 -5.61 7.50 -19.99
N THR A 219 -6.77 7.28 -19.39
CA THR A 219 -7.13 7.87 -18.10
C THR A 219 -7.51 6.82 -17.07
N ILE A 220 -7.52 7.22 -15.79
CA ILE A 220 -8.00 6.38 -14.69
C ILE A 220 -9.42 5.85 -15.00
N ALA A 221 -10.32 6.71 -15.47
CA ALA A 221 -11.69 6.30 -15.79
C ALA A 221 -11.75 5.25 -16.92
N ASP A 222 -10.85 5.33 -17.92
CA ASP A 222 -10.76 4.32 -18.98
C ASP A 222 -10.33 2.96 -18.39
N LEU A 223 -9.36 2.97 -17.48
CA LEU A 223 -8.89 1.74 -16.83
C LEU A 223 -9.99 1.09 -15.99
N PHE A 224 -10.79 1.87 -15.25
CA PHE A 224 -11.96 1.35 -14.52
C PHE A 224 -13.03 0.77 -15.45
N ARG A 225 -13.34 1.44 -16.57
CA ARG A 225 -14.30 0.91 -17.54
C ARG A 225 -13.84 -0.40 -18.16
N LEU A 226 -12.55 -0.54 -18.39
CA LEU A 226 -11.97 -1.76 -18.94
C LEU A 226 -11.95 -2.90 -17.90
N ALA A 227 -11.50 -2.60 -16.67
CA ALA A 227 -11.33 -3.59 -15.62
C ALA A 227 -12.64 -4.05 -15.00
N LEU A 228 -13.63 -3.15 -14.92
CA LEU A 228 -14.89 -3.34 -14.20
C LEU A 228 -16.08 -2.85 -15.05
N PRO A 229 -16.35 -3.47 -16.22
CA PRO A 229 -17.35 -2.98 -17.16
C PRO A 229 -18.79 -3.00 -16.61
N ASP A 230 -19.08 -3.90 -15.66
CA ASP A 230 -20.42 -4.08 -15.08
C ASP A 230 -20.66 -3.23 -13.82
N ALA A 231 -19.66 -2.50 -13.34
CA ALA A 231 -19.77 -1.72 -12.12
C ALA A 231 -20.52 -0.39 -12.34
N ARG A 232 -21.53 -0.12 -11.49
CA ARG A 232 -22.36 1.10 -11.52
C ARG A 232 -21.75 2.22 -10.66
N ALA A 233 -20.53 2.61 -10.97
CA ALA A 233 -19.77 3.58 -10.19
C ALA A 233 -19.75 4.99 -10.82
N ALA A 234 -18.98 5.91 -10.24
CA ALA A 234 -18.88 7.32 -10.66
C ALA A 234 -18.57 7.53 -12.16
N TRP A 235 -17.84 6.61 -12.82
CA TRP A 235 -17.53 6.70 -14.26
C TRP A 235 -18.71 6.43 -15.20
N ALA A 236 -19.86 6.00 -14.68
CA ALA A 236 -21.11 5.97 -15.43
C ALA A 236 -21.68 7.39 -15.65
N ARG A 237 -21.27 8.37 -14.84
CA ARG A 237 -21.43 9.79 -15.17
C ARG A 237 -20.26 10.17 -16.08
N ALA A 238 -20.42 9.91 -17.38
CA ALA A 238 -19.44 10.32 -18.37
C ALA A 238 -19.04 11.79 -18.13
N PRO A 239 -17.75 12.16 -18.22
CA PRO A 239 -17.41 13.56 -18.36
C PRO A 239 -18.15 14.04 -19.61
N GLN A 240 -19.06 15.00 -19.44
CA GLN A 240 -19.61 15.69 -20.61
C GLN A 240 -18.40 16.21 -21.37
N ALA A 241 -18.23 15.76 -22.61
CA ALA A 241 -17.34 16.41 -23.54
C ALA A 241 -17.79 17.87 -23.58
N THR A 242 -17.09 18.74 -22.85
CA THR A 242 -17.29 20.18 -22.97
C THR A 242 -17.02 20.50 -24.41
N GLY A 243 -18.08 20.93 -25.10
CA GLY A 243 -18.11 21.10 -26.54
C GLY A 243 -16.91 21.88 -27.05
N SER A 244 -16.47 21.52 -28.25
CA SER A 244 -15.47 22.24 -29.01
C SER A 244 -15.72 23.76 -28.94
N PRO A 245 -14.72 24.60 -28.63
CA PRO A 245 -14.94 26.04 -28.65
C PRO A 245 -15.17 26.47 -30.10
N SER A 246 -16.36 26.97 -30.39
CA SER A 246 -16.60 27.77 -31.59
C SER A 246 -15.79 29.06 -31.44
N TRP A 247 -14.80 29.25 -32.31
CA TRP A 247 -14.10 30.53 -32.45
C TRP A 247 -15.09 31.59 -32.94
N GLY A 248 -15.50 32.48 -32.03
CA GLY A 248 -16.22 33.71 -32.32
C GLY A 248 -15.67 34.79 -31.40
N GLY A 249 -14.97 35.77 -31.98
CA GLY A 249 -14.16 36.72 -31.23
C GLY A 249 -14.95 37.81 -30.49
N SER A 250 -14.32 38.36 -29.46
CA SER A 250 -14.37 39.79 -29.12
C SER A 250 -13.34 40.08 -28.02
N GLU A 251 -12.59 41.16 -28.22
CA GLU A 251 -11.58 41.73 -27.34
C GLU A 251 -12.12 42.07 -25.94
N GLY A 252 -11.28 41.91 -24.92
CA GLY A 252 -11.61 42.28 -23.54
C GLY A 252 -10.53 41.84 -22.55
N GLN A 253 -9.58 42.74 -22.31
CA GLN A 253 -8.40 42.59 -21.46
C GLN A 253 -8.75 42.71 -19.97
N ALA A 254 -8.40 41.72 -19.13
CA ALA A 254 -8.08 41.90 -17.70
C ALA A 254 -7.41 40.66 -17.05
N ASP A 255 -6.30 40.94 -16.36
CA ASP A 255 -5.44 40.19 -15.45
C ASP A 255 -5.72 38.72 -15.09
N ILE A 256 -4.71 37.88 -15.36
CA ILE A 256 -4.55 36.52 -14.82
C ILE A 256 -3.50 36.58 -13.71
N GLY A 257 -3.95 36.41 -12.46
CA GLY A 257 -3.08 36.03 -11.35
C GLY A 257 -2.59 34.61 -11.55
N GLN A 258 -1.31 34.46 -11.87
CA GLN A 258 -0.64 33.18 -12.07
C GLN A 258 -0.54 32.41 -10.74
N THR A 259 -1.09 31.20 -10.69
CA THR A 259 -0.64 30.14 -9.77
C THR A 259 0.12 29.12 -10.63
N PRO A 260 1.39 28.82 -10.37
CA PRO A 260 2.18 27.99 -11.28
C PRO A 260 1.76 26.51 -11.18
N ALA A 261 1.50 25.92 -12.34
CA ALA A 261 1.43 24.48 -12.53
C ALA A 261 2.80 23.85 -12.20
N GLN A 262 2.82 22.84 -11.32
CA GLN A 262 4.01 22.04 -11.11
C GLN A 262 4.12 20.96 -12.21
N PRO A 263 5.33 20.70 -12.75
CA PRO A 263 5.51 19.74 -13.83
C PRO A 263 5.50 18.31 -13.32
N LEU A 264 4.84 17.44 -14.10
CA LEU A 264 5.00 16.00 -14.09
C LEU A 264 6.48 15.65 -14.36
N ALA A 265 7.15 15.06 -13.38
CA ALA A 265 8.46 14.45 -13.57
C ALA A 265 8.29 12.93 -13.59
N ARG A 266 8.68 12.34 -14.73
CA ARG A 266 8.95 10.91 -14.90
C ARG A 266 10.35 10.59 -14.35
N ASP A 267 10.44 9.44 -13.70
CA ASP A 267 11.38 8.33 -13.97
C ASP A 267 11.97 7.67 -12.72
N HIS A 268 12.14 6.35 -12.90
CA HIS A 268 12.61 5.31 -12.01
C HIS A 268 14.06 5.51 -11.47
N GLU A 269 14.32 4.83 -10.35
CA GLU A 269 15.62 4.36 -9.85
C GLU A 269 16.71 5.40 -9.52
N ASP A 270 16.86 5.72 -8.22
CA ASP A 270 18.13 5.49 -7.50
C ASP A 270 17.91 5.73 -6.00
N ASP A 271 17.56 4.69 -5.25
CA ASP A 271 17.45 4.75 -3.79
C ASP A 271 18.84 4.63 -3.15
N ARG A 272 19.71 5.60 -3.46
CA ARG A 272 20.92 5.85 -2.69
C ARG A 272 20.55 6.65 -1.45
N VAL A 273 20.21 5.93 -0.39
CA VAL A 273 20.16 6.50 0.96
C VAL A 273 21.49 7.18 1.25
N ALA A 274 21.46 8.51 1.34
CA ALA A 274 22.60 9.33 1.73
C ALA A 274 23.04 8.94 3.15
N ILE A 275 24.20 8.29 3.25
CA ILE A 275 24.93 8.12 4.50
C ILE A 275 25.60 9.47 4.80
N PRO A 276 25.38 10.11 5.97
CA PRO A 276 26.17 11.28 6.34
C PRO A 276 27.64 10.86 6.49
N VAL A 277 28.49 11.41 5.61
CA VAL A 277 29.94 11.26 5.67
C VAL A 277 30.44 12.01 6.91
N LEU A 278 30.75 11.25 7.97
CA LEU A 278 31.61 11.72 9.04
C LEU A 278 33.01 11.91 8.47
N HIS A 279 33.45 13.16 8.32
CA HIS A 279 34.85 13.48 8.06
C HIS A 279 35.73 12.96 9.20
N ARG A 280 36.39 11.83 8.97
CA ARG A 280 37.63 11.47 9.67
C ARG A 280 38.78 12.26 9.04
N GLY A 281 39.14 13.39 9.64
CA GLY A 281 40.49 13.93 9.51
C GLY A 281 41.46 13.04 10.30
N GLY A 282 42.39 12.40 9.60
CA GLY A 282 43.43 11.56 10.19
C GLY A 282 44.75 12.30 10.37
N LYS A 283 45.29 12.20 11.60
CA LYS A 283 46.70 12.06 12.01
C LYS A 283 47.76 13.02 11.44
N ALA A 284 48.35 13.81 12.34
CA ALA A 284 49.69 13.59 12.89
C ALA A 284 49.78 14.27 14.27
#